data_AF-A0A1G5VVQ6-F1
#
_entry.id   AF-A0A1G5VVQ6-F1
#
_cell.length_a   1.000
_cell.length_b   1.000
_cell.length_c   1.000
_cell.angle_alpha   90.00
_cell.angle_beta   90.00
_cell.angle_gamma   90.00
#
_symmetry.space_group_name_H-M   'P 1'
#
loop_
_entity.id
_entity.type
_entity.pdbx_description
1 polymer ?
#
loop_
_entity_poly.entity_id
_entity_poly.type
_entity_poly.pdbx_seq_one_letter_code
_entity_poly.pdbx_strand_id
1 'polypeptide(L)'
;MNSGNFSTEIKRCEEFLAEKSFKKADESISNAIHINRDSPYAWYLKAKVSIGLLDYQNALEACRNAISIDRKGEYIKLKENIENFIDLQDGDLALAAYPNKIDNMLVLTSSKNIRLLSDRKPNKMVYIGILDSIKEDVCSNDSSHEDIYLKVKGLSERFIDLDFIPNSSNNPRRVVGAYGFKRAAIDSNSCKTVQIGSMIHELAHHLLFEIFKNVIMYVYESQNTDTIEAFGWYSLTSNVYWLLMNEYCAHTVECYYMHLNNYESFNNILRIKKDLDLKRVKEAVELGNGLAGDIIYILDGFFTDEVSKEIKMQFCSDRVILMKKGCEFKSDVKLGDEEKFNMINSILKETLINVKINFSYGELNQFKKIFADIGS
;
A
#
# COMPACT_ATOMS: atom_id res chain seq x y z
N MET A 1 16.32 14.86 -37.50
CA MET A 1 16.18 15.60 -36.23
C MET A 1 14.69 15.85 -36.03
N ASN A 2 14.03 15.10 -35.15
CA ASN A 2 12.62 15.36 -34.84
C ASN A 2 12.55 16.68 -34.08
N SER A 3 12.06 17.74 -34.73
CA SER A 3 11.58 18.93 -34.03
C SER A 3 10.36 18.51 -33.22
N GLY A 4 10.59 18.02 -31.99
CA GLY A 4 9.53 17.64 -31.08
C GLY A 4 8.59 18.82 -30.89
N ASN A 5 7.28 18.57 -31.00
CA ASN A 5 6.29 19.57 -30.61
C ASN A 5 6.31 19.68 -29.09
N PHE A 6 6.39 20.90 -28.54
CA PHE A 6 6.36 21.17 -27.10
C PHE A 6 5.25 20.39 -26.38
N SER A 7 4.03 20.41 -26.94
CA SER A 7 2.88 19.72 -26.35
C SER A 7 3.05 18.19 -26.30
N THR A 8 3.76 17.61 -27.28
CA THR A 8 4.06 16.18 -27.31
C THR A 8 5.05 15.80 -26.23
N GLU A 9 6.10 16.59 -26.02
CA GLU A 9 7.10 16.31 -24.98
C GLU A 9 6.54 16.52 -23.57
N ILE A 10 5.66 17.50 -23.36
CA ILE A 10 4.92 17.64 -22.09
C ILE A 10 4.07 16.41 -21.82
N LYS A 11 3.27 15.97 -22.79
CA LYS A 11 2.40 14.80 -22.62
C LYS A 11 3.21 13.53 -22.32
N ARG A 12 4.32 13.32 -23.02
CA ARG A 12 5.25 12.20 -22.74
C ARG A 12 5.82 12.27 -21.33
N CYS A 13 6.24 13.46 -20.89
CA CYS A 13 6.72 13.63 -19.53
C CYS A 13 5.64 13.27 -18.49
N GLU A 14 4.40 13.69 -18.70
CA GLU A 14 3.27 13.36 -17.81
C GLU A 14 2.97 11.86 -17.80
N GLU A 15 2.97 11.22 -18.97
CA GLU A 15 2.84 9.77 -19.12
C GLU A 15 3.96 9.04 -18.38
N PHE A 16 5.23 9.43 -18.59
CA PHE A 16 6.36 8.84 -17.88
C PHE A 16 6.34 9.12 -16.37
N LEU A 17 5.84 10.27 -15.93
CA LEU A 17 5.63 10.56 -14.50
C LEU A 17 4.53 9.67 -13.89
N ALA A 18 3.46 9.40 -14.64
CA ALA A 18 2.41 8.47 -14.24
C ALA A 18 2.94 7.03 -14.15
N GLU A 19 3.83 6.66 -15.07
CA GLU A 19 4.56 5.39 -15.10
C GLU A 19 5.75 5.33 -14.13
N LYS A 20 6.06 6.42 -13.41
CA LYS A 20 7.24 6.54 -12.52
C LYS A 20 8.59 6.31 -13.22
N SER A 21 8.64 6.47 -14.53
CA SER A 21 9.86 6.38 -15.35
C SER A 21 10.63 7.70 -15.34
N PHE A 22 11.16 8.10 -14.17
CA PHE A 22 11.72 9.44 -13.95
C PHE A 22 12.86 9.82 -14.90
N LYS A 23 13.73 8.87 -15.29
CA LYS A 23 14.81 9.15 -16.27
C LYS A 23 14.25 9.50 -17.66
N LYS A 24 13.26 8.76 -18.13
CA LYS A 24 12.59 9.06 -19.41
C LYS A 24 11.80 10.36 -19.33
N ALA A 25 11.14 10.61 -18.19
CA ALA A 25 10.47 11.87 -17.93
C ALA A 25 11.46 13.04 -17.98
N ASP A 26 12.69 12.86 -17.47
CA ASP A 26 13.75 13.88 -17.47
C ASP A 26 14.22 14.23 -18.87
N GLU A 27 14.39 13.23 -19.73
CA GLU A 27 14.71 13.43 -21.15
C GLU A 27 13.61 14.22 -21.86
N SER A 28 12.34 13.80 -21.72
CA SER A 28 11.21 14.49 -22.35
C SER A 28 11.04 15.92 -21.85
N ILE A 29 11.12 16.15 -20.53
CA ILE A 29 10.93 17.50 -20.00
C ILE A 29 12.09 18.43 -20.34
N SER A 30 13.32 17.90 -20.43
CA SER A 30 14.47 18.69 -20.86
C SER A 30 14.33 19.11 -22.32
N ASN A 31 13.81 18.23 -23.19
CA ASN A 31 13.46 18.59 -24.57
C ASN A 31 12.34 19.64 -24.63
N ALA A 32 11.28 19.51 -23.82
CA ALA A 32 10.20 20.48 -23.76
C ALA A 32 10.70 21.87 -23.35
N ILE A 33 11.55 21.97 -22.33
CA ILE A 33 12.16 23.23 -21.88
C ILE A 33 13.08 23.82 -22.95
N HIS A 34 13.82 22.98 -23.69
CA HIS A 34 14.62 23.44 -24.82
C HIS A 34 13.75 24.04 -25.94
N ILE A 35 12.56 23.48 -26.20
CA ILE A 35 11.62 24.00 -27.20
C ILE A 35 10.95 25.29 -26.72
N ASN A 36 10.51 25.34 -25.45
CA ASN A 36 9.88 26.52 -24.87
C ASN A 36 10.30 26.68 -23.40
N ARG A 37 11.29 27.54 -23.17
CA ARG A 37 11.83 27.84 -21.83
C ARG A 37 10.90 28.71 -20.99
N ASP A 38 9.96 29.42 -21.61
CA ASP A 38 9.07 30.37 -20.94
C ASP A 38 7.75 29.70 -20.50
N SER A 39 7.70 28.36 -20.49
CA SER A 39 6.57 27.62 -19.94
C SER A 39 6.76 27.36 -18.45
N PRO A 40 5.96 28.00 -17.56
CA PRO A 40 6.07 27.76 -16.12
C PRO A 40 5.66 26.32 -15.77
N TYR A 41 4.73 25.74 -16.53
CA TYR A 41 4.29 24.36 -16.34
C TYR A 41 5.39 23.35 -16.67
N ALA A 42 6.21 23.60 -17.70
CA ALA A 42 7.35 22.73 -18.02
C ALA A 42 8.37 22.71 -16.88
N TRP A 43 8.68 23.87 -16.31
CA TRP A 43 9.56 23.97 -15.14
C TRP A 43 8.97 23.32 -13.90
N TYR A 44 7.66 23.44 -13.69
CA TYR A 44 6.98 22.72 -12.62
C TYR A 44 7.07 21.20 -12.78
N LEU A 45 6.86 20.67 -13.99
CA LEU A 45 7.07 19.25 -14.27
C LEU A 45 8.53 18.83 -14.08
N LYS A 46 9.50 19.65 -14.48
CA LYS A 46 10.93 19.40 -14.22
C LYS A 46 11.19 19.28 -12.72
N ALA A 47 10.61 20.13 -11.89
CA ALA A 47 10.74 20.02 -10.44
C ALA A 47 10.20 18.67 -9.92
N LYS A 48 9.03 18.23 -10.38
CA LYS A 48 8.46 16.92 -10.01
C LYS A 48 9.34 15.75 -10.46
N VAL A 49 9.90 15.82 -11.67
CA VAL A 49 10.84 14.82 -12.19
C VAL A 49 12.11 14.78 -11.34
N SER A 50 12.70 15.94 -11.03
CA SER A 50 13.90 16.05 -10.20
C SER A 50 13.68 15.51 -8.78
N ILE A 51 12.50 15.71 -8.18
CA ILE A 51 12.13 15.05 -6.90
C ILE A 51 12.15 13.53 -7.06
N GLY A 52 11.55 12.99 -8.12
CA GLY A 52 11.54 11.55 -8.40
C GLY A 52 12.94 10.96 -8.60
N LEU A 53 13.87 11.77 -9.14
CA LEU A 53 15.29 11.45 -9.27
C LEU A 53 16.10 11.67 -7.98
N LEU A 54 15.47 12.20 -6.92
CA LEU A 54 16.10 12.59 -5.66
C LEU A 54 17.17 13.69 -5.82
N ASP A 55 17.00 14.55 -6.83
CA ASP A 55 17.85 15.70 -7.13
C ASP A 55 17.14 17.00 -6.71
N TYR A 56 17.21 17.28 -5.42
CA TYR A 56 16.41 18.35 -4.81
C TYR A 56 16.93 19.75 -5.12
N GLN A 57 18.23 19.90 -5.41
CA GLN A 57 18.79 21.18 -5.84
C GLN A 57 18.23 21.57 -7.21
N ASN A 58 18.25 20.63 -8.17
CA ASN A 58 17.61 20.85 -9.46
C ASN A 58 16.08 21.03 -9.33
N ALA A 59 15.44 20.35 -8.39
CA ALA A 59 14.02 20.56 -8.14
C ALA A 59 13.71 21.98 -7.63
N LEU A 60 14.52 22.52 -6.71
CA LEU A 60 14.39 23.90 -6.23
C LEU A 60 14.63 24.92 -7.34
N GLU A 61 15.66 24.72 -8.14
CA GLU A 61 15.96 25.60 -9.27
C GLU A 61 14.79 25.63 -10.27
N ALA A 62 14.27 24.45 -10.62
CA ALA A 62 13.12 24.33 -11.49
C ALA A 62 11.87 25.03 -10.91
N CYS A 63 11.62 24.91 -9.60
CA CYS A 63 10.54 25.67 -8.94
C CYS A 63 10.77 27.18 -9.01
N ARG A 64 11.99 27.67 -8.80
CA ARG A 64 12.32 29.10 -8.90
C ARG A 64 12.07 29.63 -10.33
N ASN A 65 12.43 28.85 -11.34
CA ASN A 65 12.15 29.17 -12.74
C ASN A 65 10.65 29.18 -13.05
N ALA A 66 9.87 28.22 -12.52
CA ALA A 66 8.42 28.23 -12.70
C ALA A 66 7.78 29.48 -12.07
N ILE A 67 8.18 29.83 -10.85
CA ILE A 67 7.64 30.97 -10.08
C ILE A 67 8.04 32.32 -10.69
N SER A 68 9.23 32.42 -11.27
CA SER A 68 9.68 33.66 -11.93
C SER A 68 8.89 33.98 -13.20
N ILE A 69 8.38 32.94 -13.88
CA ILE A 69 7.54 33.08 -15.06
C ILE A 69 6.07 33.30 -14.68
N ASP A 70 5.53 32.48 -13.77
CA ASP A 70 4.15 32.57 -13.29
C ASP A 70 4.05 32.18 -11.82
N ARG A 71 3.57 33.11 -10.99
CA ARG A 71 3.51 32.96 -9.54
C ARG A 71 2.25 32.21 -9.10
N LYS A 72 2.10 30.95 -9.52
CA LYS A 72 1.01 30.08 -9.04
C LYS A 72 1.28 29.52 -7.65
N GLY A 73 0.20 29.38 -6.88
CA GLY A 73 0.24 28.79 -5.53
C GLY A 73 0.79 27.36 -5.49
N GLU A 74 0.50 26.54 -6.51
CA GLU A 74 1.00 25.16 -6.57
C GLU A 74 2.53 25.07 -6.71
N TYR A 75 3.16 26.00 -7.44
CA TYR A 75 4.62 26.04 -7.61
C TYR A 75 5.31 26.53 -6.33
N ILE A 76 4.71 27.53 -5.67
CA ILE A 76 5.17 28.02 -4.37
C ILE A 76 5.07 26.91 -3.33
N LYS A 77 3.92 26.22 -3.23
CA LYS A 77 3.72 25.09 -2.31
C LYS A 77 4.76 24.00 -2.55
N LEU A 78 5.03 23.64 -3.82
CA LEU A 78 6.06 22.64 -4.13
C LEU A 78 7.46 23.11 -3.71
N LYS A 79 7.82 24.38 -3.98
CA LYS A 79 9.10 24.95 -3.55
C LYS A 79 9.26 24.91 -2.03
N GLU A 80 8.27 25.42 -1.30
CA GLU A 80 8.26 25.43 0.16
C GLU A 80 8.36 24.01 0.73
N ASN A 81 7.66 23.04 0.12
CA ASN A 81 7.81 21.64 0.47
C ASN A 81 9.27 21.20 0.33
N ILE A 82 9.89 21.40 -0.84
CA ILE A 82 11.28 20.99 -1.09
C ILE A 82 12.26 21.70 -0.14
N GLU A 83 12.12 23.01 0.11
CA GLU A 83 12.99 23.78 1.02
C GLU A 83 12.91 23.22 2.45
N ASN A 84 11.69 22.97 2.94
CA ASN A 84 11.49 22.31 4.24
C ASN A 84 12.10 20.90 4.32
N PHE A 85 12.26 20.20 3.19
CA PHE A 85 12.91 18.89 3.14
C PHE A 85 14.43 18.95 3.04
N ILE A 86 15.00 20.00 2.43
CA ILE A 86 16.45 20.21 2.30
C ILE A 86 17.03 20.78 3.60
N ASP A 87 16.30 21.63 4.33
CA ASP A 87 16.77 22.15 5.62
C ASP A 87 16.93 21.05 6.68
N LEU A 88 16.26 19.90 6.50
CA LEU A 88 16.46 18.67 7.29
C LEU A 88 17.68 17.83 6.84
N GLN A 89 18.36 18.26 5.77
CA GLN A 89 19.55 17.63 5.20
C GLN A 89 20.83 18.32 5.68
N ASP A 90 20.77 19.62 6.01
CA ASP A 90 21.89 20.42 6.52
C ASP A 90 21.76 20.78 8.02
N GLY A 91 20.55 20.78 8.56
CA GLY A 91 20.34 20.73 10.01
C GLY A 91 20.43 19.28 10.45
N ASP A 92 21.40 18.96 11.30
CA ASP A 92 21.37 17.77 12.16
C ASP A 92 19.98 17.63 12.80
N LEU A 93 19.05 16.94 12.14
CA LEU A 93 18.06 16.18 12.87
C LEU A 93 18.89 15.16 13.61
N ALA A 94 19.07 15.44 14.90
CA ALA A 94 19.74 14.65 15.90
C ALA A 94 19.25 13.19 15.92
N LEU A 95 19.61 12.44 14.88
CA LEU A 95 19.67 10.98 14.81
C LEU A 95 20.76 10.43 15.73
N ALA A 96 21.45 11.31 16.47
CA ALA A 96 22.29 10.96 17.60
C ALA A 96 21.50 10.72 18.92
N ALA A 97 20.18 10.93 18.98
CA ALA A 97 19.41 10.70 20.21
C ALA A 97 18.51 9.46 20.22
N TYR A 98 18.11 8.90 19.07
CA TYR A 98 17.34 7.64 19.01
C TYR A 98 17.64 6.87 17.71
N PRO A 99 18.71 6.04 17.67
CA PRO A 99 19.09 5.31 16.46
C PRO A 99 18.01 4.36 15.90
N ASN A 100 16.93 4.08 16.65
CA ASN A 100 15.95 3.03 16.33
C ASN A 100 14.47 3.50 16.36
N LYS A 101 14.16 4.78 16.09
CA LYS A 101 12.75 5.25 16.14
C LYS A 101 12.41 6.25 15.03
N ILE A 102 11.63 5.80 14.05
CA ILE A 102 11.02 6.67 13.04
C ILE A 102 9.63 7.07 13.51
N ASP A 103 9.49 8.17 14.24
CA ASP A 103 8.21 8.65 14.78
C ASP A 103 7.69 9.94 14.13
N ASN A 104 8.30 10.36 13.02
CA ASN A 104 7.89 11.50 12.22
C ASN A 104 7.97 11.18 10.72
N MET A 105 6.90 11.54 9.98
CA MET A 105 6.82 11.33 8.52
C MET A 105 7.87 12.15 7.74
N LEU A 106 8.29 13.30 8.26
CA LEU A 106 9.39 14.11 7.70
C LEU A 106 10.72 13.34 7.73
N VAL A 107 11.00 12.65 8.83
CA VAL A 107 12.19 11.79 8.95
C VAL A 107 12.09 10.64 7.96
N LEU A 108 10.93 9.97 7.91
CA LEU A 108 10.69 8.83 7.01
C LEU A 108 10.86 9.20 5.52
N THR A 109 10.41 10.39 5.12
CA THR A 109 10.49 10.91 3.73
C THR A 109 11.80 11.63 3.40
N SER A 110 12.78 11.59 4.31
CA SER A 110 14.11 12.13 4.06
C SER A 110 14.79 11.42 2.90
N SER A 111 15.65 12.16 2.18
CA SER A 111 16.39 11.64 1.03
C SER A 111 17.26 10.42 1.40
N LYS A 112 17.84 10.44 2.60
CA LYS A 112 18.59 9.32 3.18
C LYS A 112 17.71 8.08 3.30
N ASN A 113 16.52 8.20 3.90
CA ASN A 113 15.62 7.08 4.14
C ASN A 113 14.97 6.54 2.85
N ILE A 114 14.74 7.40 1.85
CA ILE A 114 14.30 6.94 0.52
C ILE A 114 15.39 6.12 -0.16
N ARG A 115 16.68 6.50 -0.01
CA ARG A 115 17.81 5.73 -0.55
C ARG A 115 17.98 4.38 0.15
N LEU A 116 17.74 4.30 1.47
CA LEU A 116 17.81 3.04 2.20
C LEU A 116 16.88 1.95 1.65
N LEU A 117 15.70 2.28 1.11
CA LEU A 117 14.84 1.30 0.44
C LEU A 117 15.46 0.70 -0.84
N SER A 118 16.42 1.40 -1.45
CA SER A 118 17.16 0.89 -2.62
C SER A 118 18.38 0.07 -2.19
N ASP A 119 18.96 0.40 -1.04
CA ASP A 119 20.22 -0.19 -0.56
C ASP A 119 19.99 -1.41 0.37
N ARG A 120 18.86 -1.43 1.09
CA ARG A 120 18.49 -2.45 2.06
C ARG A 120 17.22 -3.15 1.63
N LYS A 121 17.32 -4.46 1.43
CA LYS A 121 16.21 -5.37 1.25
C LYS A 121 16.39 -6.57 2.15
N PRO A 122 15.31 -7.13 2.74
CA PRO A 122 15.43 -8.38 3.49
C PRO A 122 15.95 -9.45 2.53
N ASN A 123 16.90 -10.26 2.99
CA ASN A 123 17.20 -11.50 2.29
C ASN A 123 16.15 -12.56 2.69
N LYS A 124 16.19 -13.71 2.03
CA LYS A 124 15.25 -14.81 2.30
C LYS A 124 15.16 -15.19 3.78
N MET A 125 16.29 -15.31 4.48
CA MET A 125 16.30 -15.71 5.89
C MET A 125 15.68 -14.64 6.79
N VAL A 126 16.02 -13.37 6.55
CA VAL A 126 15.42 -12.25 7.29
C VAL A 126 13.92 -12.22 7.08
N TYR A 127 13.46 -12.38 5.84
CA TYR A 127 12.04 -12.32 5.53
C TYR A 127 11.26 -13.48 6.14
N ILE A 128 11.80 -14.70 6.10
CA ILE A 128 11.20 -15.84 6.81
C ILE A 128 11.12 -15.55 8.30
N GLY A 129 12.17 -14.97 8.91
CA GLY A 129 12.13 -14.54 10.31
C GLY A 129 11.04 -13.49 10.61
N ILE A 130 10.75 -12.58 9.67
CA ILE A 130 9.62 -11.65 9.77
C ILE A 130 8.29 -12.42 9.77
N LEU A 131 8.10 -13.36 8.83
CA LEU A 131 6.87 -14.16 8.76
C LEU A 131 6.69 -15.04 10.00
N ASP A 132 7.76 -15.65 10.48
CA ASP A 132 7.76 -16.50 11.68
C ASP A 132 7.42 -15.68 12.93
N SER A 133 7.96 -14.46 13.06
CA SER A 133 7.59 -13.56 14.15
C SER A 133 6.10 -13.22 14.14
N ILE A 134 5.51 -12.94 12.98
CA ILE A 134 4.07 -12.69 12.85
C ILE A 134 3.27 -13.95 13.17
N LYS A 135 3.76 -15.13 12.74
CA LYS A 135 3.13 -16.43 12.99
C LYS A 135 3.15 -16.82 14.46
N GLU A 136 4.23 -16.55 15.18
CA GLU A 136 4.31 -16.80 16.63
C GLU A 136 3.23 -16.01 17.38
N ASP A 137 2.97 -14.76 16.99
CA ASP A 137 1.87 -13.97 17.52
C ASP A 137 0.50 -14.65 17.28
N VAL A 138 0.31 -15.28 16.11
CA VAL A 138 -0.89 -16.05 15.74
C VAL A 138 -1.06 -17.31 16.60
N CYS A 139 0.02 -18.10 16.76
CA CYS A 139 -0.02 -19.43 17.37
C CYS A 139 0.04 -19.45 18.90
N SER A 140 0.42 -18.35 19.55
CA SER A 140 0.73 -18.31 20.98
C SER A 140 -0.44 -18.60 21.94
N ASN A 141 -1.69 -18.67 21.48
CA ASN A 141 -2.86 -18.89 22.34
C ASN A 141 -3.89 -19.83 21.69
N ASP A 142 -4.10 -21.00 22.27
CA ASP A 142 -5.08 -21.97 21.76
C ASP A 142 -6.50 -21.59 22.19
N SER A 143 -7.44 -21.51 21.25
CA SER A 143 -8.86 -21.33 21.59
C SER A 143 -9.58 -22.67 21.48
N SER A 144 -9.84 -23.30 22.63
CA SER A 144 -10.53 -24.59 22.75
C SER A 144 -12.03 -24.54 22.44
N HIS A 145 -12.49 -23.58 21.64
CA HIS A 145 -13.91 -23.48 21.27
C HIS A 145 -14.30 -24.66 20.38
N GLU A 146 -15.46 -25.29 20.61
CA GLU A 146 -15.96 -26.35 19.70
C GLU A 146 -16.62 -25.79 18.44
N ASP A 147 -17.14 -24.55 18.48
CA ASP A 147 -17.81 -23.90 17.35
C ASP A 147 -16.81 -23.16 16.45
N ILE A 148 -16.77 -23.53 15.16
CA ILE A 148 -15.83 -22.98 14.18
C ILE A 148 -15.98 -21.47 13.96
N TYR A 149 -17.19 -20.93 14.06
CA TYR A 149 -17.40 -19.49 13.96
C TYR A 149 -16.73 -18.79 15.14
N LEU A 150 -16.85 -19.31 16.37
CA LEU A 150 -16.17 -18.76 17.54
C LEU A 150 -14.65 -18.93 17.48
N LYS A 151 -14.14 -20.03 16.92
CA LYS A 151 -12.69 -20.20 16.67
C LYS A 151 -12.15 -19.11 15.75
N VAL A 152 -12.77 -18.91 14.57
CA VAL A 152 -12.32 -17.90 13.60
C VAL A 152 -12.50 -16.49 14.14
N LYS A 153 -13.63 -16.20 14.79
CA LYS A 153 -13.88 -14.91 15.44
C LYS A 153 -12.83 -14.61 16.50
N GLY A 154 -12.57 -15.57 17.40
CA GLY A 154 -11.57 -15.43 18.46
C GLY A 154 -10.13 -15.34 17.96
N LEU A 155 -9.82 -15.86 16.76
CA LEU A 155 -8.57 -15.59 16.07
C LEU A 155 -8.50 -14.15 15.58
N SER A 156 -9.50 -13.73 14.79
CA SER A 156 -9.54 -12.41 14.17
C SER A 156 -9.52 -11.28 15.22
N GLU A 157 -10.26 -11.44 16.33
CA GLU A 157 -10.32 -10.48 17.45
C GLU A 157 -8.99 -10.26 18.19
N ARG A 158 -7.97 -11.10 17.94
CA ARG A 158 -6.60 -10.88 18.49
C ARG A 158 -5.84 -9.79 17.75
N PHE A 159 -6.20 -9.59 16.49
CA PHE A 159 -5.47 -8.72 15.56
C PHE A 159 -6.31 -7.50 15.17
N ILE A 160 -7.62 -7.68 15.10
CA ILE A 160 -8.57 -6.73 14.56
C ILE A 160 -9.78 -6.65 15.49
N ASP A 161 -10.15 -5.46 15.92
CA ASP A 161 -11.43 -5.18 16.57
C ASP A 161 -12.57 -5.43 15.55
N LEU A 162 -13.45 -6.39 15.85
CA LEU A 162 -14.57 -6.72 14.98
C LEU A 162 -15.85 -5.97 15.40
N ASP A 163 -16.36 -5.14 14.49
CA ASP A 163 -17.62 -4.43 14.66
C ASP A 163 -18.73 -5.13 13.86
N PHE A 164 -19.67 -5.78 14.54
CA PHE A 164 -20.81 -6.44 13.89
C PHE A 164 -21.94 -5.45 13.66
N ILE A 165 -22.11 -4.99 12.42
CA ILE A 165 -23.04 -3.92 12.06
C ILE A 165 -24.17 -4.48 11.18
N PRO A 166 -25.46 -4.26 11.52
CA PRO A 166 -26.56 -4.67 10.66
C PRO A 166 -26.62 -3.80 9.41
N ASN A 167 -26.56 -4.42 8.23
CA ASN A 167 -26.78 -3.72 6.96
C ASN A 167 -28.23 -3.17 6.92
N SER A 168 -28.40 -1.85 7.10
CA SER A 168 -29.69 -1.19 6.90
C SER A 168 -29.92 -0.85 5.43
N SER A 169 -31.16 -0.95 4.96
CA SER A 169 -31.57 -0.65 3.57
C SER A 169 -31.31 0.79 3.10
N ASN A 170 -30.87 1.69 3.99
CA ASN A 170 -30.58 3.09 3.69
C ASN A 170 -29.07 3.40 3.58
N ASN A 171 -28.18 2.40 3.69
CA ASN A 171 -26.75 2.61 3.48
C ASN A 171 -26.37 2.33 2.01
N PRO A 172 -25.99 3.34 1.21
CA PRO A 172 -25.68 3.15 -0.23
C PRO A 172 -24.40 2.34 -0.48
N ARG A 173 -23.63 2.02 0.57
CA ARG A 173 -22.52 1.06 0.51
C ARG A 173 -22.96 -0.20 1.25
N ARG A 174 -23.31 -1.26 0.50
CA ARG A 174 -23.36 -2.63 1.05
C ARG A 174 -21.93 -3.01 1.43
N VAL A 175 -21.57 -2.81 2.69
CA VAL A 175 -20.28 -3.23 3.23
C VAL A 175 -20.48 -4.64 3.79
N VAL A 176 -19.81 -5.62 3.17
CA VAL A 176 -19.76 -7.00 3.67
C VAL A 176 -18.60 -7.16 4.67
N GLY A 177 -17.56 -6.35 4.47
CA GLY A 177 -16.31 -6.25 5.22
C GLY A 177 -15.66 -4.89 4.91
N ALA A 178 -15.05 -4.21 5.88
CA ALA A 178 -14.19 -3.05 5.65
C ALA A 178 -13.11 -2.93 6.73
N TYR A 179 -11.85 -3.14 6.36
CA TYR A 179 -10.71 -2.98 7.25
C TYR A 179 -10.07 -1.58 7.22
N GLY A 180 -9.81 -1.03 8.40
CA GLY A 180 -8.99 0.15 8.61
C GLY A 180 -8.53 0.24 10.06
N PHE A 181 -7.25 0.53 10.30
CA PHE A 181 -6.68 0.77 11.64
C PHE A 181 -7.03 -0.28 12.70
N LYS A 182 -6.76 -1.56 12.40
CA LYS A 182 -7.05 -2.70 13.30
C LYS A 182 -8.54 -2.82 13.64
N ARG A 183 -9.45 -2.28 12.81
CA ARG A 183 -10.89 -2.50 12.91
C ARG A 183 -11.44 -3.12 11.63
N ALA A 184 -12.43 -3.98 11.77
CA ALA A 184 -13.17 -4.53 10.64
C ALA A 184 -14.67 -4.57 10.93
N ALA A 185 -15.47 -4.02 10.02
CA ALA A 185 -16.92 -4.10 10.09
C ALA A 185 -17.42 -5.38 9.42
N ILE A 186 -18.23 -6.20 10.11
CA ILE A 186 -18.81 -7.45 9.59
C ILE A 186 -20.35 -7.33 9.58
N ASP A 187 -21.00 -7.74 8.48
CA ASP A 187 -22.47 -7.71 8.40
C ASP A 187 -23.10 -8.74 9.35
N SER A 188 -23.72 -8.24 10.43
CA SER A 188 -24.34 -9.08 11.46
C SER A 188 -25.58 -9.84 10.97
N ASN A 189 -26.18 -9.42 9.86
CA ASN A 189 -27.36 -10.07 9.29
C ASN A 189 -27.01 -11.26 8.36
N SER A 190 -25.73 -11.42 8.03
CA SER A 190 -25.26 -12.50 7.14
C SER A 190 -25.15 -13.83 7.89
N CYS A 191 -25.23 -14.96 7.18
CA CYS A 191 -25.05 -16.29 7.81
C CYS A 191 -23.61 -16.51 8.28
N LYS A 192 -23.39 -17.47 9.20
CA LYS A 192 -22.07 -17.74 9.81
C LYS A 192 -20.99 -17.97 8.75
N THR A 193 -21.28 -18.71 7.69
CA THR A 193 -20.35 -18.94 6.58
C THR A 193 -19.87 -17.64 5.94
N VAL A 194 -20.77 -16.68 5.70
CA VAL A 194 -20.41 -15.38 5.11
C VAL A 194 -19.57 -14.58 6.09
N GLN A 195 -19.95 -14.56 7.38
CA GLN A 195 -19.17 -13.89 8.42
C GLN A 195 -17.77 -14.48 8.57
N ILE A 196 -17.61 -15.81 8.51
CA ILE A 196 -16.30 -16.49 8.54
C ILE A 196 -15.45 -16.05 7.35
N GLY A 197 -16.01 -16.06 6.14
CA GLY A 197 -15.30 -15.59 4.93
C GLY A 197 -14.83 -14.14 5.08
N SER A 198 -15.71 -13.25 5.54
CA SER A 198 -15.37 -11.86 5.82
C SER A 198 -14.28 -11.72 6.88
N MET A 199 -14.34 -12.47 7.99
CA MET A 199 -13.32 -12.42 9.04
C MET A 199 -11.94 -12.86 8.52
N ILE A 200 -11.88 -13.90 7.68
CA ILE A 200 -10.64 -14.36 7.04
C ILE A 200 -10.12 -13.31 6.05
N HIS A 201 -11.02 -12.71 5.26
CA HIS A 201 -10.70 -11.67 4.28
C HIS A 201 -10.06 -10.45 4.94
N GLU A 202 -10.71 -9.89 5.97
CA GLU A 202 -10.19 -8.71 6.68
C GLU A 202 -8.91 -9.04 7.47
N LEU A 203 -8.79 -10.26 8.01
CA LEU A 203 -7.56 -10.75 8.63
C LEU A 203 -6.39 -10.79 7.63
N ALA A 204 -6.64 -11.18 6.37
CA ALA A 204 -5.61 -11.17 5.34
C ALA A 204 -5.14 -9.74 5.02
N HIS A 205 -6.03 -8.74 4.97
CA HIS A 205 -5.62 -7.34 4.84
C HIS A 205 -4.71 -6.88 5.98
N HIS A 206 -5.05 -7.25 7.22
CA HIS A 206 -4.23 -6.93 8.38
C HIS A 206 -2.85 -7.59 8.32
N LEU A 207 -2.79 -8.88 8.01
CA LEU A 207 -1.52 -9.61 7.94
C LEU A 207 -0.63 -9.10 6.79
N LEU A 208 -1.23 -8.71 5.66
CA LEU A 208 -0.48 -8.02 4.60
C LEU A 208 0.14 -6.71 5.11
N PHE A 209 -0.63 -5.93 5.84
CA PHE A 209 -0.13 -4.70 6.47
C PHE A 209 1.00 -5.00 7.46
N GLU A 210 0.88 -6.04 8.29
CA GLU A 210 1.91 -6.47 9.24
C GLU A 210 3.22 -6.87 8.53
N ILE A 211 3.15 -7.54 7.38
CA ILE A 211 4.32 -7.84 6.54
C ILE A 211 5.01 -6.53 6.11
N PHE A 212 4.26 -5.58 5.55
CA PHE A 212 4.82 -4.29 5.12
C PHE A 212 5.41 -3.50 6.29
N LYS A 213 4.71 -3.46 7.42
CA LYS A 213 5.15 -2.81 8.67
C LYS A 213 6.50 -3.35 9.13
N ASN A 214 6.63 -4.68 9.20
CA ASN A 214 7.87 -5.32 9.64
C ASN A 214 9.01 -5.14 8.62
N VAL A 215 8.73 -5.11 7.31
CA VAL A 215 9.74 -4.75 6.30
C VAL A 215 10.24 -3.31 6.48
N ILE A 216 9.34 -2.35 6.74
CA ILE A 216 9.69 -0.96 7.03
C ILE A 216 10.57 -0.90 8.30
N MET A 217 10.16 -1.57 9.37
CA MET A 217 10.94 -1.64 10.61
C MET A 217 12.34 -2.21 10.38
N TYR A 218 12.46 -3.28 9.58
CA TYR A 218 13.75 -3.85 9.21
C TYR A 218 14.63 -2.88 8.41
N VAL A 219 14.11 -2.26 7.35
CA VAL A 219 14.89 -1.36 6.48
C VAL A 219 15.48 -0.20 7.28
N TYR A 220 14.69 0.35 8.20
CA TYR A 220 15.05 1.52 9.00
C TYR A 220 15.64 1.20 10.37
N GLU A 221 15.81 -0.08 10.72
CA GLU A 221 16.23 -0.52 12.06
C GLU A 221 15.40 0.14 13.18
N SER A 222 14.10 0.35 12.92
CA SER A 222 13.20 1.07 13.81
C SER A 222 12.28 0.13 14.56
N GLN A 223 12.02 0.44 15.83
CA GLN A 223 10.87 -0.12 16.54
C GLN A 223 9.55 0.34 15.88
N ASN A 224 8.45 -0.35 16.20
CA ASN A 224 7.12 0.06 15.76
C ASN A 224 6.76 1.46 16.30
N THR A 225 6.14 2.28 15.46
CA THR A 225 5.65 3.62 15.80
C THR A 225 4.37 3.89 15.03
N ASP A 226 3.52 4.80 15.52
CA ASP A 226 2.31 5.18 14.76
C ASP A 226 2.63 5.81 13.40
N THR A 227 3.85 6.33 13.20
CA THR A 227 4.28 6.82 11.87
C THR A 227 4.49 5.66 10.92
N ILE A 228 5.14 4.59 11.37
CA ILE A 228 5.31 3.37 10.58
C ILE A 228 3.93 2.73 10.31
N GLU A 229 3.05 2.68 11.31
CA GLU A 229 1.69 2.15 11.11
C GLU A 229 0.90 2.97 10.10
N ALA A 230 0.86 4.31 10.24
CA ALA A 230 0.16 5.17 9.29
C ALA A 230 0.74 5.08 7.87
N PHE A 231 2.07 5.01 7.75
CA PHE A 231 2.74 4.88 6.46
C PHE A 231 2.49 3.52 5.79
N GLY A 232 2.58 2.42 6.54
CA GLY A 232 2.31 1.08 6.03
C GLY A 232 0.90 0.98 5.45
N TRP A 233 -0.09 1.50 6.18
CA TRP A 233 -1.48 1.55 5.72
C TRP A 233 -1.62 2.40 4.45
N TYR A 234 -1.06 3.62 4.45
CA TYR A 234 -1.11 4.52 3.30
C TYR A 234 -0.45 3.91 2.04
N SER A 235 0.62 3.11 2.22
CA SER A 235 1.32 2.45 1.10
C SER A 235 0.46 1.42 0.36
N LEU A 236 -0.50 0.80 1.06
CA LEU A 236 -1.39 -0.23 0.50
C LEU A 236 -2.71 0.34 -0.05
N THR A 237 -3.11 1.54 0.37
CA THR A 237 -4.45 2.09 0.04
C THR A 237 -4.40 3.30 -0.88
N SER A 238 -3.30 4.05 -0.93
CA SER A 238 -3.24 5.33 -1.64
C SER A 238 -3.13 5.22 -3.17
N ASN A 239 -2.68 4.08 -3.68
CA ASN A 239 -2.50 3.83 -5.11
C ASN A 239 -3.43 2.69 -5.56
N VAL A 240 -4.14 2.91 -6.67
CA VAL A 240 -5.12 1.96 -7.22
C VAL A 240 -4.53 0.58 -7.54
N TYR A 241 -3.27 0.50 -7.99
CA TYR A 241 -2.63 -0.79 -8.29
C TYR A 241 -2.30 -1.56 -7.01
N TRP A 242 -1.90 -0.87 -5.94
CA TRP A 242 -1.60 -1.50 -4.65
C TRP A 242 -2.87 -1.85 -3.89
N LEU A 243 -3.93 -1.06 -4.05
CA LEU A 243 -5.27 -1.41 -3.60
C LEU A 243 -5.78 -2.68 -4.31
N LEU A 244 -5.58 -2.79 -5.64
CA LEU A 244 -5.89 -4.02 -6.39
C LEU A 244 -5.09 -5.22 -5.88
N MET A 245 -3.78 -5.05 -5.64
CA MET A 245 -2.91 -6.10 -5.08
C MET A 245 -3.42 -6.55 -3.70
N ASN A 246 -3.76 -5.60 -2.84
CA ASN A 246 -4.25 -5.84 -1.48
C ASN A 246 -5.57 -6.66 -1.50
N GLU A 247 -6.54 -6.26 -2.32
CA GLU A 247 -7.82 -6.97 -2.48
C GLU A 247 -7.65 -8.35 -3.12
N TYR A 248 -6.78 -8.45 -4.13
CA TYR A 248 -6.48 -9.73 -4.76
C TYR A 248 -5.84 -10.71 -3.76
N CYS A 249 -4.90 -10.22 -2.95
CA CYS A 249 -4.24 -10.97 -1.90
C CYS A 249 -5.28 -11.53 -0.89
N ALA A 250 -6.13 -10.65 -0.35
CA ALA A 250 -7.15 -11.04 0.62
C ALA A 250 -8.15 -12.07 0.06
N HIS A 251 -8.66 -11.87 -1.16
CA HIS A 251 -9.51 -12.85 -1.83
C HIS A 251 -8.83 -14.18 -2.07
N THR A 252 -7.53 -14.17 -2.40
CA THR A 252 -6.77 -15.41 -2.62
C THR A 252 -6.68 -16.22 -1.33
N VAL A 253 -6.43 -15.57 -0.19
CA VAL A 253 -6.41 -16.20 1.13
C VAL A 253 -7.80 -16.69 1.55
N GLU A 254 -8.84 -15.86 1.40
CA GLU A 254 -10.23 -16.25 1.68
C GLU A 254 -10.63 -17.47 0.85
N CYS A 255 -10.37 -17.44 -0.46
CA CYS A 255 -10.70 -18.53 -1.38
C CYS A 255 -9.96 -19.82 -1.03
N TYR A 256 -8.73 -19.73 -0.52
CA TYR A 256 -7.94 -20.88 -0.09
C TYR A 256 -8.63 -21.64 1.06
N TYR A 257 -8.96 -20.95 2.15
CA TYR A 257 -9.57 -21.58 3.34
C TYR A 257 -11.06 -21.88 3.19
N MET A 258 -11.79 -21.03 2.48
CA MET A 258 -13.22 -21.22 2.24
C MET A 258 -13.50 -22.22 1.10
N HIS A 259 -12.50 -22.55 0.29
CA HIS A 259 -12.63 -23.35 -0.95
C HIS A 259 -13.63 -22.74 -1.94
N LEU A 260 -13.56 -21.43 -2.09
CA LEU A 260 -14.44 -20.62 -2.94
C LEU A 260 -13.66 -19.98 -4.09
N ASN A 261 -14.40 -19.35 -5.00
CA ASN A 261 -13.83 -18.54 -6.07
C ASN A 261 -14.68 -17.28 -6.25
N ASN A 262 -14.50 -16.34 -5.34
CA ASN A 262 -15.22 -15.08 -5.29
C ASN A 262 -14.20 -13.95 -5.18
N TYR A 263 -14.09 -13.10 -6.21
CA TYR A 263 -13.17 -11.95 -6.24
C TYR A 263 -13.94 -10.66 -6.52
N GLU A 264 -15.15 -10.52 -5.97
CA GLU A 264 -16.07 -9.46 -6.40
C GLU A 264 -15.57 -8.04 -6.10
N SER A 265 -14.95 -7.76 -4.95
CA SER A 265 -14.41 -6.42 -4.68
C SER A 265 -13.25 -6.09 -5.61
N PHE A 266 -12.35 -7.05 -5.85
CA PHE A 266 -11.28 -6.94 -6.85
C PHE A 266 -11.83 -6.66 -8.26
N ASN A 267 -12.78 -7.48 -8.73
CA ASN A 267 -13.44 -7.30 -10.03
C ASN A 267 -14.14 -5.94 -10.12
N ASN A 268 -14.76 -5.46 -9.03
CA ASN A 268 -15.40 -4.16 -9.01
C ASN A 268 -14.39 -3.02 -9.18
N ILE A 269 -13.22 -3.09 -8.56
CA ILE A 269 -12.16 -2.08 -8.76
C ILE A 269 -11.69 -2.07 -10.21
N LEU A 270 -11.48 -3.25 -10.82
CA LEU A 270 -11.13 -3.37 -12.24
C LEU A 270 -12.19 -2.74 -13.15
N ARG A 271 -13.47 -3.02 -12.90
CA ARG A 271 -14.59 -2.50 -13.72
C ARG A 271 -14.78 -0.99 -13.58
N ILE A 272 -14.58 -0.43 -12.38
CA ILE A 272 -14.75 1.01 -12.12
C ILE A 272 -13.62 1.83 -12.77
N LYS A 273 -12.41 1.26 -12.87
CA LYS A 273 -11.22 1.96 -13.34
C LYS A 273 -10.91 1.58 -14.80
N LYS A 274 -11.54 2.29 -15.73
CA LYS A 274 -11.54 1.96 -17.17
C LYS A 274 -10.19 2.10 -17.88
N ASP A 275 -9.24 2.85 -17.32
CA ASP A 275 -7.97 3.22 -17.96
C ASP A 275 -6.73 2.70 -17.19
N LEU A 276 -6.81 1.51 -16.61
CA LEU A 276 -5.67 0.90 -15.91
C LEU A 276 -4.65 0.33 -16.90
N ASP A 277 -3.37 0.56 -16.62
CA ASP A 277 -2.28 -0.11 -17.34
C ASP A 277 -2.28 -1.60 -16.97
N LEU A 278 -2.63 -2.45 -17.94
CA LEU A 278 -2.70 -3.90 -17.78
C LEU A 278 -1.37 -4.52 -17.34
N LYS A 279 -0.23 -3.90 -17.68
CA LYS A 279 1.08 -4.36 -17.21
C LYS A 279 1.21 -4.16 -15.70
N ARG A 280 0.84 -2.98 -15.20
CA ARG A 280 0.86 -2.70 -13.75
C ARG A 280 -0.19 -3.51 -12.99
N VAL A 281 -1.36 -3.76 -13.60
CA VAL A 281 -2.37 -4.69 -13.04
C VAL A 281 -1.78 -6.09 -12.90
N LYS A 282 -1.06 -6.57 -13.93
CA LYS A 282 -0.38 -7.86 -13.89
C LYS A 282 0.64 -7.94 -12.76
N GLU A 283 1.53 -6.95 -12.66
CA GLU A 283 2.52 -6.85 -11.59
C GLU A 283 1.85 -6.87 -10.20
N ALA A 284 0.79 -6.08 -10.02
CA ALA A 284 0.01 -6.05 -8.78
C ALA A 284 -0.57 -7.42 -8.41
N VAL A 285 -1.15 -8.13 -9.38
CA VAL A 285 -1.76 -9.46 -9.17
C VAL A 285 -0.71 -10.54 -8.90
N GLU A 286 0.43 -10.51 -9.60
CA GLU A 286 1.54 -11.43 -9.36
C GLU A 286 2.12 -11.27 -7.94
N LEU A 287 2.28 -10.03 -7.49
CA LEU A 287 2.70 -9.74 -6.13
C LEU A 287 1.64 -10.17 -5.10
N GLY A 288 0.37 -9.86 -5.35
CA GLY A 288 -0.74 -10.24 -4.48
C GLY A 288 -0.83 -11.75 -4.30
N ASN A 289 -0.64 -12.53 -5.37
CA ASN A 289 -0.60 -13.99 -5.30
C ASN A 289 0.58 -14.51 -4.47
N GLY A 290 1.77 -13.90 -4.62
CA GLY A 290 2.95 -14.24 -3.83
C GLY A 290 2.76 -13.97 -2.34
N LEU A 291 2.20 -12.81 -2.00
CA LEU A 291 1.94 -12.39 -0.61
C LEU A 291 0.78 -13.16 0.03
N ALA A 292 -0.22 -13.58 -0.74
CA ALA A 292 -1.25 -14.48 -0.26
C ALA A 292 -0.65 -15.82 0.22
N GLY A 293 0.36 -16.34 -0.49
CA GLY A 293 1.11 -17.51 -0.06
C GLY A 293 1.84 -17.31 1.28
N ASP A 294 2.39 -16.11 1.50
CA ASP A 294 3.06 -15.77 2.77
C ASP A 294 2.05 -15.66 3.93
N ILE A 295 0.86 -15.12 3.67
CA ILE A 295 -0.22 -15.06 4.66
C ILE A 295 -0.78 -16.45 4.97
N ILE A 296 -0.97 -17.30 3.97
CA ILE A 296 -1.36 -18.70 4.17
C ILE A 296 -0.31 -19.41 5.05
N TYR A 297 0.99 -19.21 4.81
CA TYR A 297 2.04 -19.77 5.66
C TYR A 297 1.94 -19.33 7.14
N ILE A 298 1.61 -18.06 7.38
CA ILE A 298 1.36 -17.51 8.72
C ILE A 298 0.12 -18.19 9.33
N LEU A 299 -0.99 -18.23 8.59
CA LEU A 299 -2.29 -18.71 9.05
C LEU A 299 -2.39 -20.23 9.19
N ASP A 300 -1.58 -21.01 8.47
CA ASP A 300 -1.52 -22.48 8.57
C ASP A 300 -1.10 -22.97 9.97
N GLY A 301 -0.50 -22.08 10.79
CA GLY A 301 -0.28 -22.36 12.21
C GLY A 301 -1.57 -22.47 13.03
N PHE A 302 -2.68 -21.92 12.54
CA PHE A 302 -3.99 -21.96 13.19
C PHE A 302 -5.03 -22.74 12.37
N PHE A 303 -5.11 -22.49 11.06
CA PHE A 303 -6.06 -23.13 10.16
C PHE A 303 -5.57 -24.53 9.74
N THR A 304 -5.50 -25.43 10.70
CA THR A 304 -5.14 -26.83 10.45
C THR A 304 -6.12 -27.53 9.51
N ASP A 305 -5.77 -28.73 9.04
CA ASP A 305 -6.66 -29.58 8.25
C ASP A 305 -8.02 -29.83 8.93
N GLU A 306 -8.06 -29.83 10.27
CA GLU A 306 -9.28 -30.00 11.05
C GLU A 306 -10.17 -28.76 10.99
N VAL A 307 -9.60 -27.58 11.29
CA VAL A 307 -10.30 -26.29 11.19
C VAL A 307 -10.84 -26.08 9.77
N SER A 308 -10.03 -26.41 8.76
CA SER A 308 -10.45 -26.33 7.35
C SER A 308 -11.61 -27.26 7.01
N LYS A 309 -11.70 -28.45 7.64
CA LYS A 309 -12.86 -29.34 7.50
C LYS A 309 -14.09 -28.78 8.19
N GLU A 310 -13.93 -28.19 9.37
CA GLU A 310 -15.04 -27.56 10.10
C GLU A 310 -15.65 -26.38 9.33
N ILE A 311 -14.82 -25.56 8.68
CA ILE A 311 -15.29 -24.48 7.80
C ILE A 311 -16.15 -25.05 6.67
N LYS A 312 -15.71 -26.14 6.03
CA LYS A 312 -16.51 -26.83 4.99
C LYS A 312 -17.83 -27.38 5.55
N MET A 313 -17.83 -27.93 6.76
CA MET A 313 -19.05 -28.43 7.39
C MET A 313 -20.04 -27.29 7.67
N GLN A 314 -19.56 -26.13 8.15
CA GLN A 314 -20.37 -24.94 8.33
C GLN A 314 -21.00 -24.47 7.00
N PHE A 315 -20.23 -24.50 5.92
CA PHE A 315 -20.71 -24.18 4.57
C PHE A 315 -21.91 -25.05 4.16
N CYS A 316 -21.79 -26.36 4.36
CA CYS A 316 -22.85 -27.33 4.09
C CYS A 316 -24.09 -27.09 4.97
N SER A 317 -23.88 -26.73 6.25
CA SER A 317 -24.95 -26.45 7.21
C SER A 317 -25.76 -25.22 6.83
N ASP A 318 -25.09 -24.13 6.43
CA ASP A 318 -25.75 -22.87 6.06
C ASP A 318 -26.40 -22.93 4.68
N ARG A 319 -26.19 -24.02 3.91
CA ARG A 319 -26.72 -24.24 2.56
C ARG A 319 -26.47 -23.06 1.62
N VAL A 320 -25.32 -22.40 1.77
CA VAL A 320 -25.02 -21.18 1.02
C VAL A 320 -24.78 -21.53 -0.45
N ILE A 321 -25.66 -21.04 -1.33
CA ILE A 321 -25.41 -21.04 -2.78
C ILE A 321 -24.58 -19.79 -3.08
N LEU A 322 -23.26 -19.92 -2.99
CA LEU A 322 -22.39 -18.81 -3.37
C LEU A 322 -22.30 -18.70 -4.89
N MET A 323 -22.58 -17.50 -5.39
CA MET A 323 -22.25 -17.15 -6.76
C MET A 323 -20.73 -17.18 -6.92
N LYS A 324 -20.22 -18.17 -7.65
CA LYS A 324 -18.83 -18.18 -8.09
C LYS A 324 -18.65 -17.10 -9.14
N LYS A 325 -18.36 -15.88 -8.71
CA LYS A 325 -18.12 -14.76 -9.63
C LYS A 325 -16.75 -14.85 -10.31
N GLY A 326 -15.88 -15.76 -9.86
CA GLY A 326 -14.57 -15.98 -10.46
C GLY A 326 -13.67 -14.76 -10.33
N CYS A 327 -12.51 -14.84 -10.97
CA CYS A 327 -11.53 -13.75 -11.01
C CYS A 327 -11.36 -13.30 -12.47
N GLU A 328 -11.63 -12.03 -12.76
CA GLU A 328 -11.53 -11.47 -14.12
C GLU A 328 -10.09 -11.35 -14.61
N PHE A 329 -9.15 -11.21 -13.67
CA PHE A 329 -7.72 -11.12 -13.96
C PHE A 329 -6.94 -11.93 -12.94
N LYS A 330 -6.48 -13.13 -13.33
CA LYS A 330 -5.78 -14.06 -12.47
C LYS A 330 -4.33 -14.22 -12.94
N SER A 331 -3.40 -14.41 -11.99
CA SER A 331 -2.08 -14.91 -12.27
C SER A 331 -1.86 -16.25 -11.57
N ASP A 332 -1.23 -17.19 -12.27
CA ASP A 332 -0.72 -18.43 -11.67
C ASP A 332 0.79 -18.34 -11.36
N VAL A 333 1.40 -17.16 -11.61
CA VAL A 333 2.82 -16.92 -11.34
C VAL A 333 3.04 -16.84 -9.83
N LYS A 334 4.06 -17.55 -9.35
CA LYS A 334 4.58 -17.45 -8.00
C LYS A 334 5.91 -16.71 -8.05
N LEU A 335 5.92 -15.47 -7.59
CA LEU A 335 7.14 -14.66 -7.53
C LEU A 335 8.16 -15.30 -6.59
N GLY A 336 9.43 -15.23 -6.98
CA GLY A 336 10.52 -15.57 -6.09
C GLY A 336 10.64 -14.56 -4.94
N ASP A 337 11.30 -14.97 -3.85
CA ASP A 337 11.49 -14.12 -2.66
C ASP A 337 12.14 -12.77 -3.02
N GLU A 338 13.20 -12.79 -3.83
CA GLU A 338 13.90 -11.56 -4.25
C GLU A 338 13.00 -10.62 -5.08
N GLU A 339 12.18 -11.16 -5.97
CA GLU A 339 11.26 -10.38 -6.80
C GLU A 339 10.20 -9.71 -5.91
N LYS A 340 9.61 -10.46 -4.95
CA LYS A 340 8.68 -9.90 -3.96
C LYS A 340 9.32 -8.74 -3.21
N PHE A 341 10.55 -8.88 -2.72
CA PHE A 341 11.21 -7.83 -1.93
C PHE A 341 11.49 -6.59 -2.76
N ASN A 342 11.95 -6.76 -4.00
CA ASN A 342 12.17 -5.64 -4.91
C ASN A 342 10.86 -4.87 -5.17
N MET A 343 9.73 -5.59 -5.31
CA MET A 343 8.43 -4.97 -5.51
C MET A 343 7.89 -4.28 -4.25
N ILE A 344 8.01 -4.89 -3.06
CA ILE A 344 7.64 -4.25 -1.79
C ILE A 344 8.44 -2.94 -1.63
N ASN A 345 9.77 -2.97 -1.80
CA ASN A 345 10.59 -1.77 -1.70
C ASN A 345 10.21 -0.71 -2.74
N SER A 346 9.84 -1.12 -3.96
CA SER A 346 9.35 -0.21 -5.00
C SER A 346 8.06 0.49 -4.57
N ILE A 347 7.10 -0.25 -3.99
CA ILE A 347 5.84 0.30 -3.45
C ILE A 347 6.12 1.32 -2.36
N LEU A 348 6.96 0.97 -1.38
CA LEU A 348 7.33 1.86 -0.27
C LEU A 348 8.02 3.12 -0.80
N LYS A 349 8.93 2.98 -1.76
CA LYS A 349 9.66 4.12 -2.37
C LYS A 349 8.72 5.04 -3.16
N GLU A 350 7.86 4.46 -3.99
CA GLU A 350 6.84 5.22 -4.74
C GLU A 350 5.94 5.99 -3.77
N THR A 351 5.55 5.36 -2.67
CA THR A 351 4.72 5.98 -1.64
C THR A 351 5.43 7.15 -0.97
N LEU A 352 6.70 7.02 -0.56
CA LEU A 352 7.45 8.14 0.03
C LEU A 352 7.59 9.32 -0.93
N ILE A 353 7.89 9.05 -2.20
CA ILE A 353 7.96 10.10 -3.23
C ILE A 353 6.59 10.78 -3.38
N ASN A 354 5.51 10.01 -3.40
CA ASN A 354 4.15 10.53 -3.49
C ASN A 354 3.79 11.41 -2.29
N VAL A 355 4.15 10.99 -1.07
CA VAL A 355 3.97 11.77 0.15
C VAL A 355 4.72 13.11 0.04
N LYS A 356 5.97 13.08 -0.43
CA LYS A 356 6.82 14.27 -0.56
C LYS A 356 6.29 15.30 -1.57
N ILE A 357 5.69 14.82 -2.66
CA ILE A 357 5.14 15.68 -3.71
C ILE A 357 3.83 16.34 -3.28
N ASN A 358 2.95 15.60 -2.59
CA ASN A 358 1.56 16.02 -2.42
C ASN A 358 1.23 16.59 -1.03
N PHE A 359 2.04 16.31 -0.01
CA PHE A 359 1.77 16.78 1.36
C PHE A 359 2.73 17.91 1.73
N SER A 360 2.17 18.94 2.39
CA SER A 360 2.93 20.02 2.99
C SER A 360 3.56 19.62 4.32
N TYR A 361 4.56 20.39 4.75
CA TYR A 361 5.20 20.22 6.06
C TYR A 361 4.19 20.17 7.22
N GLY A 362 3.19 21.05 7.22
CA GLY A 362 2.12 21.06 8.22
C GLY A 362 1.26 19.80 8.20
N GLU A 363 0.88 19.33 7.00
CA GLU A 363 0.13 18.09 6.81
C GLU A 363 0.94 16.87 7.27
N LEU A 364 2.27 16.87 7.07
CA LEU A 364 3.16 15.78 7.48
C LEU A 364 3.38 15.71 8.99
N ASN A 365 3.45 16.87 9.66
CA ASN A 365 3.49 16.91 11.13
C ASN A 365 2.19 16.43 11.77
N GLN A 366 1.06 16.61 11.07
CA GLN A 366 -0.24 16.12 11.50
C GLN A 366 -0.61 14.76 10.88
N PHE A 367 0.29 14.13 10.13
CA PHE A 367 -0.02 12.95 9.32
C PHE A 367 -0.67 11.85 10.16
N LYS A 368 -0.13 11.58 11.36
CA LYS A 368 -0.72 10.63 12.30
C LYS A 368 -2.17 10.93 12.64
N LYS A 369 -2.50 12.21 12.90
CA LYS A 369 -3.84 12.65 13.27
C LYS A 369 -4.80 12.56 12.09
N ILE A 370 -4.36 13.02 10.91
CA ILE A 370 -5.15 12.95 9.67
C ILE A 370 -5.58 11.50 9.41
N PHE A 371 -4.70 10.54 9.65
CA PHE A 371 -4.98 9.13 9.42
C PHE A 371 -5.72 8.44 10.58
N ALA A 372 -5.45 8.81 11.83
CA ALA A 372 -6.25 8.39 12.96
C ALA A 372 -7.72 8.80 12.81
N ASP A 373 -7.99 9.99 12.27
CA ASP A 373 -9.34 10.52 12.00
C ASP A 373 -10.01 9.83 10.80
N ILE A 374 -9.25 9.19 9.90
CA ILE A 374 -9.78 8.37 8.77
C ILE A 374 -10.14 6.95 9.25
N GLY A 375 -9.52 6.48 10.34
CA GLY A 375 -9.77 5.17 10.97
C GLY A 375 -10.82 5.17 12.08
N SER A 376 -11.28 6.35 12.50
CA SER A 376 -12.37 6.56 13.46
C SER A 376 -13.70 6.82 12.75
#